data_AF-A0A3G2JQG5-F1
#
_entry.id   AF-A0A3G2JQG5-F1
#
_cell.length_a   1.000
_cell.length_b   1.000
_cell.length_c   1.000
_cell.angle_alpha   90.00
_cell.angle_beta   90.00
_cell.angle_gamma   90.00
#
_symmetry.space_group_name_H-M   'P 1'
#
loop_
_entity.id
_entity.type
_entity.pdbx_description
1 polymer ?
#
loop_
_entity_poly.entity_id
_entity_poly.type
_entity_poly.pdbx_seq_one_letter_code
_entity_poly.pdbx_strand_id
1 'polypeptide(L)'
;MPEKFVVNPEGIQRASVPLVALAERLGGAFKEAAARLSADGSRAWGNDKPGQRFASGYVPTAEDIIKAGSGVGEVLGTSAENLRAMAKVLTDANEAAKTTTGRLNGQIGGGGQGRGGSGGGRGGRA
;
A
#
# COMPACT_ATOMS: atom_id res chain seq x y z
N MET A 1 29.73 11.26 2.88
CA MET A 1 28.73 11.52 3.94
C MET A 1 27.58 10.56 3.70
N PRO A 2 27.14 9.75 4.67
CA PRO A 2 26.03 8.84 4.42
C PRO A 2 24.75 9.66 4.23
N GLU A 3 24.14 9.57 3.04
CA GLU A 3 22.83 10.14 2.78
C GLU A 3 21.84 9.51 3.77
N LYS A 4 21.21 10.35 4.60
CA LYS A 4 20.13 9.90 5.48
C LYS A 4 18.96 9.52 4.59
N PHE A 5 18.79 8.23 4.35
CA PHE A 5 17.60 7.66 3.74
C PHE A 5 16.43 7.87 4.73
N VAL A 6 15.80 9.04 4.69
CA VAL A 6 14.60 9.34 5.47
C VAL A 6 13.41 8.87 4.65
N VAL A 7 13.02 7.63 4.86
CA VAL A 7 11.79 7.11 4.27
C VAL A 7 10.60 7.76 5.00
N ASN A 8 9.60 8.23 4.24
CA ASN A 8 8.36 8.81 4.74
C ASN A 8 7.19 7.82 4.53
N PRO A 9 6.92 6.92 5.49
CA PRO A 9 5.88 5.90 5.35
C PRO A 9 4.48 6.50 5.26
N GLU A 10 4.24 7.61 5.98
CA GLU A 10 2.97 8.33 5.94
C GLU A 10 2.69 8.90 4.55
N GLY A 11 3.71 9.43 3.87
CA GLY A 11 3.59 9.92 2.50
C GLY A 11 3.20 8.80 1.52
N ILE A 12 3.82 7.63 1.64
CA ILE A 12 3.52 6.45 0.83
C ILE A 12 2.09 5.96 1.11
N GLN A 13 1.69 5.92 2.38
CA GLN A 13 0.35 5.52 2.78
C GLN A 13 -0.71 6.49 2.24
N ARG A 14 -0.48 7.81 2.32
CA ARG A 14 -1.39 8.82 1.76
C ARG A 14 -1.50 8.71 0.23
N ALA A 15 -0.41 8.39 -0.47
CA ALA A 15 -0.42 8.19 -1.91
C ALA A 15 -1.27 6.98 -2.35
N SER A 16 -1.48 5.98 -1.48
CA SER A 16 -2.34 4.83 -1.78
C SER A 16 -3.84 5.18 -1.85
N VAL A 17 -4.28 6.21 -1.11
CA VAL A 17 -5.70 6.58 -0.99
C VAL A 17 -6.33 6.99 -2.33
N PRO A 18 -5.76 7.92 -3.12
CA PRO A 18 -6.33 8.29 -4.40
C PRO A 18 -6.32 7.13 -5.41
N LEU A 19 -5.35 6.20 -5.32
CA LEU A 19 -5.29 5.03 -6.18
C LEU A 19 -6.42 4.04 -5.89
N VAL A 20 -6.76 3.82 -4.61
CA VAL A 20 -7.93 3.02 -4.24
C VAL A 20 -9.21 3.67 -4.75
N ALA A 21 -9.38 4.97 -4.51
CA ALA A 21 -10.58 5.68 -4.97
C ALA A 21 -10.74 5.63 -6.50
N LEU A 22 -9.62 5.69 -7.24
CA LEU A 22 -9.63 5.55 -8.69
C LEU A 22 -9.95 4.12 -9.14
N ALA A 23 -9.37 3.12 -8.48
CA ALA A 23 -9.65 1.70 -8.73
C ALA A 23 -11.14 1.37 -8.53
N GLU A 24 -11.72 1.85 -7.44
CA GLU A 24 -13.15 1.66 -7.13
C GLU A 24 -14.05 2.35 -8.17
N ARG A 25 -13.73 3.60 -8.54
CA ARG A 25 -14.51 4.34 -9.55
C ARG A 25 -14.47 3.68 -10.92
N LEU A 26 -13.27 3.28 -11.38
CA LEU A 26 -13.12 2.60 -12.66
C LEU A 26 -13.78 1.22 -12.64
N GLY A 27 -13.58 0.44 -11.57
CA GLY A 27 -14.22 -0.85 -11.40
C GLY A 27 -15.75 -0.74 -11.39
N GLY A 28 -16.29 0.27 -10.72
CA GLY A 28 -17.73 0.58 -10.74
C GLY A 28 -18.24 0.92 -12.13
N ALA A 29 -17.56 1.82 -12.85
CA ALA A 29 -17.94 2.23 -14.19
C ALA A 29 -17.93 1.06 -15.19
N PHE A 30 -16.91 0.20 -15.16
CA PHE A 30 -16.85 -0.97 -16.04
C PHE A 30 -17.89 -2.04 -15.68
N LYS A 31 -18.18 -2.26 -14.39
CA LYS A 31 -19.29 -3.13 -13.97
C LYS A 31 -20.64 -2.61 -14.45
N GLU A 32 -20.87 -1.30 -14.36
CA GLU A 32 -22.09 -0.68 -14.85
C GLU A 32 -22.19 -0.79 -16.39
N ALA A 33 -21.10 -0.54 -17.12
CA ALA A 33 -21.05 -0.73 -18.57
C ALA A 33 -21.33 -2.18 -18.97
N ALA A 34 -20.75 -3.16 -18.27
CA ALA A 34 -21.02 -4.58 -18.46
C ALA A 34 -22.50 -4.93 -18.24
N ALA A 35 -23.08 -4.41 -17.16
CA ALA A 35 -24.48 -4.65 -16.83
C ALA A 35 -25.41 -4.06 -17.89
N ARG A 36 -25.14 -2.84 -18.37
CA ARG A 36 -25.91 -2.19 -19.43
C ARG A 36 -25.78 -2.94 -20.76
N LEU A 37 -24.57 -3.32 -21.17
CA LEU A 37 -24.36 -4.11 -22.39
C LEU A 37 -25.10 -5.45 -22.35
N SER A 38 -25.08 -6.12 -21.20
CA SER A 38 -25.78 -7.40 -21.00
C SER A 38 -27.31 -7.23 -20.96
N ALA A 39 -27.79 -6.13 -20.37
CA ALA A 39 -29.22 -5.83 -20.28
C ALA A 39 -29.83 -5.45 -21.64
N ASP A 40 -29.09 -4.68 -22.44
CA ASP A 40 -29.51 -4.26 -23.77
C ASP A 40 -29.47 -5.42 -24.78
N GLY A 41 -28.44 -6.28 -24.71
CA GLY A 41 -28.34 -7.52 -25.47
C GLY A 41 -28.60 -7.41 -26.97
N SER A 42 -28.91 -8.53 -27.63
CA SER A 42 -29.34 -8.55 -29.03
C SER A 42 -30.69 -7.84 -29.29
N ARG A 43 -31.43 -7.48 -28.23
CA ARG A 43 -32.75 -6.85 -28.34
C ARG A 43 -32.67 -5.35 -28.63
N ALA A 44 -31.66 -4.64 -28.12
CA ALA A 44 -31.48 -3.21 -28.37
C ALA A 44 -31.25 -2.88 -29.85
N TRP A 45 -30.72 -3.85 -30.61
CA TRP A 45 -30.37 -3.68 -32.01
C TRP A 45 -31.46 -4.12 -32.99
N GLY A 46 -32.50 -4.79 -32.50
CA GLY A 46 -33.56 -5.36 -33.34
C GLY A 46 -33.18 -6.70 -33.98
N ASN A 47 -34.20 -7.42 -34.46
CA ASN A 47 -34.04 -8.70 -35.14
C ASN A 47 -33.92 -8.55 -36.67
N ASP A 48 -33.82 -7.33 -37.17
CA ASP A 48 -33.66 -7.05 -38.59
C ASP A 48 -32.20 -7.22 -39.03
N LYS A 49 -32.00 -7.38 -40.34
CA LYS A 49 -30.68 -7.62 -40.92
C LYS A 49 -29.66 -6.50 -40.61
N PRO A 50 -30.03 -5.21 -40.63
CA PRO A 50 -29.17 -4.13 -40.16
C PRO A 50 -28.80 -4.24 -38.67
N GLY A 51 -29.77 -4.51 -37.80
CA GLY A 51 -29.57 -4.68 -36.36
C GLY A 51 -28.58 -5.80 -36.02
N GLN A 52 -28.78 -6.97 -36.63
CA GLN A 52 -27.88 -8.11 -36.45
C GLN A 52 -26.46 -7.82 -36.97
N ARG A 53 -26.34 -7.14 -38.12
CA ARG A 53 -25.03 -6.72 -38.67
C ARG A 53 -24.32 -5.77 -37.72
N PHE A 54 -25.02 -4.80 -37.16
CA PHE A 54 -24.44 -3.88 -36.18
C PHE A 54 -23.98 -4.64 -34.92
N ALA A 55 -24.87 -5.46 -34.34
CA ALA A 55 -24.58 -6.23 -33.13
C ALA A 55 -23.35 -7.14 -33.30
N SER A 56 -23.19 -7.77 -34.46
CA SER A 56 -22.06 -8.67 -34.74
C SER A 56 -20.68 -7.99 -34.70
N GLY A 57 -20.61 -6.67 -34.95
CA GLY A 57 -19.36 -5.92 -34.85
C GLY A 57 -19.22 -5.19 -33.51
N TYR A 58 -20.31 -4.62 -33.02
CA TYR A 58 -20.30 -3.81 -31.81
C TYR A 58 -20.15 -4.65 -30.54
N VAL A 59 -20.96 -5.70 -30.37
CA VAL A 59 -21.04 -6.45 -29.10
C VAL A 59 -19.70 -7.08 -28.72
N PRO A 60 -19.00 -7.82 -29.59
CA PRO A 60 -17.71 -8.42 -29.23
C PRO A 60 -16.66 -7.37 -28.85
N THR A 61 -16.61 -6.27 -29.61
CA THR A 61 -15.67 -5.16 -29.34
C THR A 61 -15.98 -4.50 -27.99
N ALA A 62 -17.26 -4.30 -27.67
CA ALA A 62 -17.68 -3.72 -26.41
C ALA A 62 -17.35 -4.66 -25.23
N GLU A 63 -17.57 -5.97 -25.38
CA GLU A 63 -17.18 -6.99 -24.39
C GLU A 63 -15.66 -6.99 -24.14
N ASP A 64 -14.86 -6.93 -25.21
CA ASP A 64 -13.40 -6.86 -25.11
C ASP A 64 -12.92 -5.61 -24.37
N ILE A 65 -13.50 -4.44 -24.67
CA ILE A 65 -13.19 -3.18 -23.98
C ILE A 65 -13.54 -3.27 -22.50
N ILE A 66 -14.70 -3.83 -22.17
CA ILE A 66 -15.16 -3.99 -20.78
C ILE A 66 -14.23 -4.93 -20.02
N LYS A 67 -13.84 -6.05 -20.62
CA LYS A 67 -12.90 -7.03 -20.04
C LYS A 67 -11.51 -6.44 -19.85
N ALA A 68 -11.00 -5.69 -20.83
CA ALA A 68 -9.72 -4.99 -20.70
C ALA A 68 -9.78 -3.91 -19.60
N GLY A 69 -10.89 -3.17 -19.54
CA GLY A 69 -11.14 -2.13 -18.57
C GLY A 69 -11.22 -2.62 -17.12
N SER A 70 -11.83 -3.79 -16.89
CA SER A 70 -11.86 -4.39 -15.56
C SER A 70 -10.46 -4.71 -15.02
N GLY A 71 -9.51 -5.07 -15.90
CA GLY A 71 -8.12 -5.31 -15.50
C GLY A 71 -7.40 -4.06 -14.99
N VAL A 72 -7.79 -2.86 -15.46
CA VAL A 72 -7.19 -1.60 -15.00
C VAL A 72 -7.56 -1.32 -13.54
N GLY A 73 -8.80 -1.60 -13.15
CA GLY A 73 -9.25 -1.46 -11.76
C GLY A 73 -8.48 -2.38 -10.82
N GLU A 74 -8.26 -3.63 -11.22
CA GLU A 74 -7.47 -4.61 -10.46
C GLU A 74 -6.01 -4.15 -10.30
N VAL A 75 -5.35 -3.73 -11.38
CA VAL A 75 -3.96 -3.26 -11.33
C VAL A 75 -3.80 -2.06 -10.39
N LEU A 76 -4.73 -1.10 -10.43
CA LEU A 76 -4.71 0.06 -9.54
C LEU A 76 -4.96 -0.34 -8.08
N GLY A 77 -5.88 -1.29 -7.84
CA GLY A 77 -6.14 -1.86 -6.51
C GLY A 77 -4.90 -2.55 -5.93
N THR A 78 -4.29 -3.47 -6.68
CA THR A 78 -3.06 -4.17 -6.29
C THR A 78 -1.91 -3.19 -6.06
N SER A 79 -1.78 -2.16 -6.89
CA SER A 79 -0.76 -1.12 -6.70
C SER A 79 -0.95 -0.37 -5.38
N ALA A 80 -2.20 -0.04 -5.04
CA ALA A 80 -2.51 0.63 -3.78
C ALA A 80 -2.24 -0.26 -2.55
N GLU A 81 -2.57 -1.56 -2.65
CA GLU A 81 -2.26 -2.55 -1.60
C GLU A 81 -0.75 -2.70 -1.40
N ASN A 82 0.02 -2.78 -2.48
CA ASN A 82 1.48 -2.84 -2.43
C ASN A 82 2.07 -1.61 -1.74
N LEU A 83 1.57 -0.41 -2.05
CA LEU A 83 2.01 0.82 -1.39
C LEU A 83 1.70 0.81 0.12
N ARG A 84 0.53 0.30 0.52
CA ARG A 84 0.18 0.14 1.95
C ARG A 84 1.09 -0.87 2.64
N ALA A 85 1.38 -2.00 2.00
CA ALA A 85 2.29 -3.01 2.52
C ALA A 85 3.70 -2.44 2.70
N MET A 86 4.21 -1.69 1.72
CA MET A 86 5.50 -1.00 1.83
C MET A 86 5.51 0.01 2.98
N ALA A 87 4.48 0.85 3.11
CA ALA A 87 4.37 1.81 4.20
C ALA A 87 4.39 1.12 5.58
N LYS A 88 3.71 -0.03 5.71
CA LYS A 88 3.71 -0.83 6.93
C LYS A 88 5.12 -1.35 7.26
N VAL A 89 5.79 -2.00 6.31
CA VAL A 89 7.15 -2.53 6.51
C VAL A 89 8.12 -1.43 6.95
N LEU A 90 8.01 -0.25 6.34
CA LEU A 90 8.87 0.89 6.66
C LEU A 90 8.58 1.47 8.05
N THR A 91 7.32 1.47 8.47
CA THR A 91 6.92 1.88 9.82
C THR A 91 7.45 0.90 10.87
N ASP A 92 7.27 -0.40 10.63
CA ASP A 92 7.73 -1.46 11.53
C ASP A 92 9.28 -1.45 11.64
N ALA A 93 9.98 -1.20 10.53
CA ALA A 93 11.44 -1.02 10.52
C ALA A 93 11.89 0.22 11.31
N ASN A 94 11.17 1.34 11.19
CA ASN A 94 11.48 2.55 11.96
C ASN A 94 11.28 2.35 13.47
N GLU A 95 10.22 1.68 13.89
CA GLU A 95 9.98 1.37 15.30
C GLU A 95 11.02 0.39 15.87
N ALA A 96 11.40 -0.63 15.10
CA ALA A 96 12.48 -1.55 15.49
C ALA A 96 13.83 -0.81 15.66
N ALA A 97 14.14 0.13 14.76
CA ALA A 97 15.34 0.96 14.85
C ALA A 97 15.32 1.88 16.08
N LYS A 98 14.19 2.53 16.38
CA LYS A 98 14.00 3.35 17.59
C LYS A 98 14.19 2.53 18.86
N THR A 99 13.60 1.34 18.93
CA THR A 99 13.68 0.46 20.10
C THR A 99 15.10 -0.03 20.34
N THR A 100 15.80 -0.43 19.29
CA THR A 100 17.20 -0.88 19.35
C THR A 100 18.12 0.27 19.78
N THR A 101 17.94 1.45 19.20
CA THR A 101 18.71 2.65 19.58
C THR A 101 18.42 3.07 21.02
N GLY A 102 17.15 3.03 21.44
CA GLY A 102 16.76 3.33 22.82
C GLY A 102 17.36 2.36 23.84
N ARG A 103 17.41 1.05 23.52
CA ARG A 103 18.11 0.05 24.36
C ARG A 103 19.60 0.31 24.44
N LEU A 104 20.26 0.57 23.31
CA LEU A 104 21.70 0.86 23.28
C LEU A 104 22.03 2.14 24.05
N ASN A 105 21.22 3.19 23.91
CA ASN A 105 21.43 4.46 24.62
C ASN A 105 21.19 4.31 26.13
N GLY A 106 20.21 3.50 26.56
CA GLY A 106 20.00 3.16 27.96
C GLY A 106 21.11 2.28 28.54
N GLN A 107 21.68 1.38 27.75
CA GLN A 107 22.78 0.50 28.15
C GLN A 107 24.12 1.25 28.26
N ILE A 108 24.34 2.27 27.43
CA ILE A 108 25.52 3.15 27.49
C ILE A 108 25.36 4.20 28.61
N GLY A 109 24.15 4.72 28.83
CA GLY A 109 23.85 5.67 29.91
C GLY A 109 23.85 5.06 31.33
N GLY A 110 23.71 3.74 31.46
CA GLY A 110 23.71 3.02 32.75
C GLY A 110 25.06 2.48 33.20
N GLY A 111 26.13 2.63 32.41
CA GLY A 111 27.45 2.02 32.66
C GLY A 111 28.43 2.82 33.52
N GLY A 112 27.99 3.96 34.09
CA GLY A 112 28.85 4.91 34.80
C GLY A 112 28.81 4.83 36.32
N GLN A 113 28.88 3.65 36.94
CA GLN A 113 29.24 3.54 38.36
C GLN A 113 30.45 2.62 38.52
N GLY A 114 31.60 3.25 38.30
CA GLY A 114 32.91 2.66 38.43
C GLY A 114 33.14 2.09 39.83
N ARG A 115 33.43 0.80 39.82
CA ARG A 115 34.17 0.03 40.82
C ARG A 115 35.46 0.77 41.20
N GLY A 116 35.46 1.45 42.34
CA GLY A 116 36.64 2.07 42.95
C GLY A 116 36.90 1.47 44.33
N GLY A 117 37.65 0.39 44.37
CA GLY A 117 38.21 -0.11 45.63
C GLY A 117 39.28 0.85 46.14
N SER A 118 39.28 1.15 47.43
CA SER A 118 40.47 1.62 48.13
C SER A 118 40.45 1.09 49.55
N GLY A 119 41.33 0.12 49.81
CA GLY A 119 41.70 -0.28 51.15
C GLY A 119 42.43 0.85 51.88
N GLY A 120 42.42 0.77 53.21
CA GLY A 120 43.14 1.71 54.06
C GLY A 120 42.78 1.52 55.53
N GLY A 121 43.30 0.45 56.14
CA GLY A 121 43.32 0.35 57.60
C GLY A 121 44.33 1.33 58.21
N ARG A 122 43.99 1.92 59.36
CA ARG A 122 44.86 2.45 60.43
C ARG A 122 43.95 2.99 61.54
N GLY A 123 43.80 2.26 62.64
CA GLY A 123 44.40 2.62 63.95
C GLY A 123 43.38 3.41 64.79
N GLY A 124 42.97 3.09 66.01
CA GLY A 124 43.60 2.34 67.09
C GLY A 124 43.63 3.25 68.33
N ARG A 125 42.89 2.88 69.39
CA ARG A 125 42.92 3.41 70.79
C ARG A 125 42.45 4.87 70.95
N ALA A 126 41.80 5.30 72.02
CA ALA A 126 41.55 4.78 73.36
C ALA A 126 40.15 5.22 73.84
#